data_AF-A0A554IF08-F1
#
_entry.id   AF-A0A554IF08-F1
#
_cell.length_a   1.000
_cell.length_b   1.000
_cell.length_c   1.000
_cell.angle_alpha   90.00
_cell.angle_beta   90.00
_cell.angle_gamma   90.00
#
_symmetry.space_group_name_H-M   'P 1'
#
loop_
_entity.id
_entity.type
_entity.pdbx_description
1 polymer ?
#
loop_
_entity_poly.entity_id
_entity_poly.type
_entity_poly.pdbx_seq_one_letter_code
_entity_poly.pdbx_strand_id
1 'polypeptide(L)'
;MKDSQPRVFKNVNSLSNEVKVKIISYIAVFVVLNFVFMFFVGNNFLELFIFDIILIIFLFKSFKDNEDFPVTNSTSFFEIRSGLKILYCVLFLIIIDLTIFTTTHSTQTVFLFSFITMFLFLVWLSYKNKKKEYVLMEKVAKELNFSYSKTGDLDSLRGHLFNIGEDRKVENMFCGSFKGFPVRIFDYKFKKHLSERDIPFHFTFLEITIDVKVPEIVISSKQEAFTSILKIENELIKNGVIDTLEGDFSKFFSVKVEAGKQTEVRQILTPDIMVYLIDKTPSFSFLFFNDKFYICLKNFYSDINADYSFSHDWFLEKIERSQYLISKLIPVLIRINS
;
A
#
# COMPACT_ATOMS: atom_id res chain seq x y z
N MET A 1 12.87 30.27 -24.56
CA MET A 1 12.39 29.50 -23.40
C MET A 1 10.88 29.67 -23.33
N LYS A 2 10.12 28.65 -23.74
CA LYS A 2 8.65 28.64 -23.67
C LYS A 2 8.28 27.93 -22.37
N ASP A 3 7.50 28.61 -21.52
CA ASP A 3 6.87 28.05 -20.33
C ASP A 3 6.04 26.81 -20.68
N SER A 4 6.54 25.64 -20.32
CA SER A 4 5.75 24.41 -20.28
C SER A 4 5.09 24.31 -18.91
N GLN A 5 3.87 24.82 -18.82
CA GLN A 5 2.97 24.54 -17.70
C GLN A 5 2.78 23.01 -17.56
N PRO A 6 2.89 22.44 -16.35
CA PRO A 6 2.68 21.01 -16.16
C PRO A 6 1.21 20.67 -16.43
N ARG A 7 0.98 19.74 -17.36
CA ARG A 7 -0.36 19.16 -17.58
C ARG A 7 -0.74 18.38 -16.33
N VAL A 8 -1.67 18.92 -15.55
CA VAL A 8 -2.34 18.20 -14.47
C VAL A 8 -3.20 17.12 -15.12
N PHE A 9 -2.69 15.89 -15.19
CA PHE A 9 -3.48 14.74 -15.57
C PHE A 9 -4.45 14.43 -14.42
N LYS A 10 -5.74 14.72 -14.63
CA LYS A 10 -6.79 14.19 -13.75
C LYS A 10 -6.84 12.68 -13.95
N ASN A 11 -6.44 11.96 -12.91
CA ASN A 11 -6.47 10.51 -12.86
C ASN A 11 -7.94 10.04 -12.85
N VAL A 12 -8.45 9.65 -14.01
CA VAL A 12 -9.80 9.10 -14.21
C VAL A 12 -9.64 7.59 -14.35
N ASN A 13 -9.60 6.87 -13.24
CA ASN A 13 -9.76 5.41 -13.18
C ASN A 13 -9.90 5.00 -11.70
N SER A 14 -11.07 5.25 -11.12
CA SER A 14 -11.34 4.85 -9.73
C SER A 14 -12.72 4.20 -9.64
N LEU A 15 -12.81 2.89 -9.83
CA LEU A 15 -13.95 2.18 -9.24
C LEU A 15 -13.83 2.35 -7.71
N SER A 16 -14.70 3.17 -7.12
CA SER A 16 -14.56 3.63 -5.73
C SER A 16 -14.64 2.46 -4.76
N ASN A 17 -13.94 2.54 -3.63
CA ASN A 17 -13.89 1.49 -2.60
C ASN A 17 -15.24 1.15 -2.03
N GLU A 18 -16.14 2.11 -2.09
CA GLU A 18 -17.54 1.94 -1.73
C GLU A 18 -18.11 0.74 -2.48
N VAL A 19 -17.73 0.56 -3.74
CA VAL A 19 -18.17 -0.52 -4.61
C VAL A 19 -17.54 -1.85 -4.20
N LYS A 20 -16.23 -1.89 -3.93
CA LYS A 20 -15.53 -3.15 -3.55
C LYS A 20 -15.95 -3.64 -2.17
N VAL A 21 -16.10 -2.74 -1.20
CA VAL A 21 -16.62 -3.05 0.15
C VAL A 21 -18.08 -3.46 0.05
N LYS A 22 -18.88 -2.81 -0.81
CA LYS A 22 -20.23 -3.26 -1.14
C LYS A 22 -20.19 -4.69 -1.69
N ILE A 23 -19.37 -4.99 -2.70
CA ILE A 23 -19.26 -6.34 -3.29
C ILE A 23 -18.88 -7.38 -2.24
N ILE A 24 -17.87 -7.14 -1.40
CA ILE A 24 -17.45 -8.09 -0.35
C ILE A 24 -18.54 -8.27 0.72
N SER A 25 -19.15 -7.17 1.17
CA SER A 25 -20.27 -7.20 2.11
C SER A 25 -21.47 -7.97 1.54
N TYR A 26 -21.77 -7.77 0.26
CA TYR A 26 -22.82 -8.50 -0.45
C TYR A 26 -22.48 -9.99 -0.59
N ILE A 27 -21.24 -10.36 -0.89
CA ILE A 27 -20.81 -11.77 -0.93
C ILE A 27 -20.93 -12.40 0.47
N ALA A 28 -20.55 -11.70 1.53
CA ALA A 28 -20.67 -12.21 2.90
C ALA A 28 -22.13 -12.40 3.34
N VAL A 29 -22.97 -11.39 3.10
CA VAL A 29 -24.43 -11.46 3.34
C VAL A 29 -25.05 -12.58 2.51
N PHE A 30 -24.57 -12.80 1.28
CA PHE A 30 -25.01 -13.89 0.40
C PHE A 30 -24.63 -15.28 0.93
N VAL A 31 -23.40 -15.47 1.44
CA VAL A 31 -23.00 -16.76 2.06
C VAL A 31 -23.86 -17.05 3.27
N VAL A 32 -24.15 -16.05 4.11
CA VAL A 32 -25.03 -16.20 5.27
C VAL A 32 -26.47 -16.48 4.86
N LEU A 33 -27.01 -15.77 3.86
CA LEU A 33 -28.35 -16.00 3.34
C LEU A 33 -28.50 -17.39 2.74
N ASN A 34 -27.53 -17.88 1.96
CA ASN A 34 -27.54 -19.27 1.47
C ASN A 34 -27.55 -20.28 2.61
N PHE A 35 -26.73 -20.06 3.63
CA PHE A 35 -26.64 -20.97 4.78
C PHE A 35 -27.94 -20.99 5.58
N VAL A 36 -28.59 -19.84 5.76
CA VAL A 36 -29.91 -19.73 6.40
C VAL A 36 -30.98 -20.36 5.51
N PHE A 37 -30.98 -20.10 4.22
CA PHE A 37 -31.95 -20.65 3.27
C PHE A 37 -31.86 -22.18 3.19
N MET A 38 -30.64 -22.73 3.25
CA MET A 38 -30.37 -24.17 3.35
C MET A 38 -31.00 -24.84 4.58
N PHE A 39 -31.16 -24.09 5.69
CA PHE A 39 -31.80 -24.58 6.91
C PHE A 39 -33.33 -24.56 6.86
N PHE A 40 -33.91 -23.66 6.04
CA PHE A 40 -35.35 -23.39 6.04
C PHE A 40 -36.09 -23.94 4.83
N VAL A 41 -35.40 -24.10 3.70
CA VAL A 41 -35.99 -24.54 2.44
C VAL A 41 -35.56 -25.98 2.19
N GLY A 42 -36.52 -26.90 2.20
CA GLY A 42 -36.30 -28.31 1.88
C GLY A 42 -35.76 -28.52 0.44
N ASN A 43 -35.72 -29.76 -0.02
CA ASN A 43 -35.08 -30.21 -1.28
C ASN A 43 -35.61 -29.61 -2.62
N ASN A 44 -36.26 -28.44 -2.63
CA ASN A 44 -36.78 -27.79 -3.83
C ASN A 44 -35.68 -27.08 -4.64
N PHE A 45 -35.23 -27.76 -5.69
CA PHE A 45 -34.28 -27.26 -6.68
C PHE A 45 -34.69 -25.95 -7.39
N LEU A 46 -36.00 -25.71 -7.56
CA LEU A 46 -36.50 -24.52 -8.24
C LEU A 46 -36.13 -23.23 -7.49
N GLU A 47 -36.10 -23.28 -6.16
CA GLU A 47 -35.78 -22.12 -5.32
C GLU A 47 -34.28 -21.79 -5.38
N LEU A 48 -33.44 -22.83 -5.47
CA LEU A 48 -32.00 -22.71 -5.73
C LEU A 48 -31.72 -22.04 -7.08
N PHE A 49 -32.39 -22.49 -8.14
CA PHE A 49 -32.21 -21.95 -9.48
C PHE A 49 -32.62 -20.46 -9.59
N ILE A 50 -33.72 -20.08 -8.94
CA ILE A 50 -34.16 -18.67 -8.88
C ILE A 50 -33.12 -17.82 -8.15
N PHE A 51 -32.51 -18.36 -7.10
CA PHE A 51 -31.51 -17.67 -6.32
C PHE A 51 -30.22 -17.39 -7.11
N ASP A 52 -29.73 -18.37 -7.88
CA ASP A 52 -28.56 -18.19 -8.76
C ASP A 52 -28.82 -17.14 -9.86
N ILE A 53 -30.04 -17.10 -10.41
CA ILE A 53 -30.44 -16.06 -11.38
C ILE A 53 -30.44 -14.68 -10.73
N ILE A 54 -30.97 -14.55 -9.51
CA ILE A 54 -30.97 -13.27 -8.78
C ILE A 54 -29.52 -12.82 -8.52
N LEU A 55 -28.62 -13.74 -8.16
CA LEU A 55 -27.20 -13.43 -7.98
C LEU A 55 -26.55 -12.92 -9.27
N ILE A 56 -26.83 -13.56 -10.41
CA ILE A 56 -26.32 -13.10 -11.71
C ILE A 56 -26.80 -11.68 -11.99
N ILE A 57 -28.11 -11.42 -11.86
CA ILE A 57 -28.70 -10.10 -12.12
C ILE A 57 -28.08 -9.06 -11.19
N PHE A 58 -27.86 -9.40 -9.93
CA PHE A 58 -27.29 -8.51 -8.93
C PHE A 58 -25.80 -8.22 -9.19
N LEU A 59 -24.99 -9.24 -9.52
CA LEU A 59 -23.60 -9.06 -9.95
C LEU A 59 -23.54 -8.18 -11.20
N PHE A 60 -24.41 -8.41 -12.18
CA PHE A 60 -24.47 -7.62 -13.41
C PHE A 60 -24.85 -6.16 -13.14
N LYS A 61 -25.81 -5.92 -12.25
CA LYS A 61 -26.19 -4.57 -11.82
C LYS A 61 -25.06 -3.88 -11.07
N SER A 62 -24.39 -4.59 -10.14
CA SER A 62 -23.23 -4.06 -9.44
C SER A 62 -22.07 -3.72 -10.38
N PHE A 63 -21.92 -4.41 -11.51
CA PHE A 63 -20.94 -4.04 -12.54
C PHE A 63 -21.40 -2.82 -13.35
N LYS A 64 -22.67 -2.79 -13.77
CA LYS A 64 -23.25 -1.70 -14.58
C LYS A 64 -23.27 -0.35 -13.85
N ASP A 65 -23.58 -0.35 -12.56
CA ASP A 65 -23.63 0.87 -11.74
C ASP A 65 -22.23 1.49 -11.51
N ASN A 66 -21.16 0.87 -12.04
CA ASN A 66 -19.80 1.44 -12.09
C ASN A 66 -19.41 2.05 -13.44
N GLU A 67 -20.30 2.06 -14.43
CA GLU A 67 -19.98 2.59 -15.78
C GLU A 67 -20.06 4.13 -15.89
N ASP A 68 -20.45 4.86 -14.84
CA ASP A 68 -20.58 6.34 -14.86
C ASP A 68 -19.24 7.11 -14.83
N PHE A 69 -18.10 6.43 -15.06
CA PHE A 69 -16.81 7.10 -15.20
C PHE A 69 -16.59 7.61 -16.64
N PRO A 70 -16.10 8.85 -16.82
CA PRO A 70 -15.93 9.41 -18.16
C PRO A 70 -14.91 8.59 -18.97
N VAL A 71 -15.43 7.95 -20.01
CA VAL A 71 -14.72 7.06 -20.92
C VAL A 71 -13.58 7.81 -21.62
N THR A 72 -12.34 7.44 -21.31
CA THR A 72 -11.22 7.71 -22.22
C THR A 72 -11.05 6.50 -23.14
N ASN A 73 -10.98 6.75 -24.46
CA ASN A 73 -11.32 5.82 -25.55
C ASN A 73 -10.51 4.50 -25.68
N SER A 74 -9.66 4.12 -24.73
CA SER A 74 -8.84 2.90 -24.83
C SER A 74 -9.03 1.88 -23.69
N THR A 75 -9.60 2.28 -22.54
CA THR A 75 -9.80 1.38 -21.39
C THR A 75 -11.16 0.67 -21.42
N SER A 76 -12.19 1.30 -21.99
CA SER A 76 -13.56 0.75 -22.02
C SER A 76 -13.69 -0.59 -22.76
N PHE A 77 -12.88 -0.81 -23.80
CA PHE A 77 -12.93 -2.05 -24.58
C PHE A 77 -12.39 -3.27 -23.80
N PHE A 78 -11.47 -3.05 -22.86
CA PHE A 78 -10.88 -4.13 -22.06
C PHE A 78 -11.82 -4.57 -20.93
N GLU A 79 -12.57 -3.62 -20.35
CA GLU A 79 -13.51 -3.87 -19.27
C GLU A 79 -14.73 -4.66 -19.75
N ILE A 80 -15.33 -4.29 -20.88
CA ILE A 80 -16.46 -5.01 -21.50
C ILE A 80 -16.08 -6.47 -21.80
N ARG A 81 -14.87 -6.71 -22.31
CA ARG A 81 -14.38 -8.07 -22.61
C ARG A 81 -14.14 -8.90 -21.35
N SER A 82 -13.88 -8.27 -20.21
CA SER A 82 -13.72 -8.96 -18.93
C SER A 82 -15.05 -9.35 -18.30
N GLY A 83 -16.06 -8.48 -18.36
CA GLY A 83 -17.43 -8.77 -17.90
C GLY A 83 -18.06 -9.92 -18.67
N LEU A 84 -17.89 -9.96 -19.99
CA LEU A 84 -18.40 -11.04 -20.83
C LEU A 84 -17.83 -12.42 -20.43
N LYS A 85 -16.54 -12.48 -20.08
CA LYS A 85 -15.89 -13.73 -19.63
C LYS A 85 -16.42 -14.21 -18.29
N ILE A 86 -16.67 -13.29 -17.35
CA ILE A 86 -17.25 -13.62 -16.04
C ILE A 86 -18.66 -14.18 -16.26
N LEU A 87 -19.47 -13.55 -17.09
CA LEU A 87 -20.81 -14.01 -17.43
C LEU A 87 -20.79 -15.44 -18.00
N TYR A 88 -19.92 -15.72 -18.98
CA TYR A 88 -19.77 -17.08 -19.52
C TYR A 88 -19.33 -18.10 -18.46
N CYS A 89 -18.44 -17.72 -17.53
CA CYS A 89 -18.03 -18.61 -16.44
C CYS A 89 -19.20 -18.93 -15.50
N VAL A 90 -20.01 -17.93 -15.14
CA VAL A 90 -21.16 -18.15 -14.24
C VAL A 90 -22.23 -19.00 -14.91
N LEU A 91 -22.57 -18.72 -16.17
CA LEU A 91 -23.50 -19.56 -16.94
C LEU A 91 -23.01 -21.01 -17.05
N PHE A 92 -21.71 -21.21 -17.26
CA PHE A 92 -21.11 -22.54 -17.32
C PHE A 92 -21.20 -23.28 -15.98
N LEU A 93 -20.98 -22.59 -14.86
CA LEU A 93 -21.13 -23.18 -13.52
C LEU A 93 -22.59 -23.61 -13.25
N ILE A 94 -23.57 -22.80 -13.63
CA ILE A 94 -24.99 -23.14 -13.48
C ILE A 94 -25.37 -24.38 -14.29
N ILE A 95 -24.84 -24.53 -15.51
CA ILE A 95 -25.08 -25.71 -16.33
C ILE A 95 -24.47 -26.96 -15.67
N ILE A 96 -23.27 -26.85 -15.09
CA ILE A 96 -22.65 -27.96 -14.34
C ILE A 96 -23.50 -28.33 -13.12
N ASP A 97 -23.92 -27.35 -12.33
CA ASP A 97 -24.72 -27.57 -11.12
C ASP A 97 -26.07 -28.22 -11.45
N LEU A 98 -26.72 -27.79 -12.54
CA LEU A 98 -27.92 -28.42 -13.07
C LEU A 98 -27.67 -29.89 -13.49
N THR A 99 -26.52 -30.17 -14.12
CA THR A 99 -26.16 -31.53 -14.55
C THR A 99 -25.85 -32.46 -13.37
N ILE A 100 -25.18 -31.94 -12.34
CA ILE A 100 -24.94 -32.69 -11.10
C ILE A 100 -26.27 -32.98 -10.42
N PHE A 101 -27.16 -31.99 -10.34
CA PHE A 101 -28.48 -32.18 -9.72
C PHE A 101 -29.31 -33.25 -10.42
N THR A 102 -29.38 -33.23 -11.76
CA THR A 102 -30.18 -34.20 -12.51
C THR A 102 -29.65 -35.63 -12.40
N THR A 103 -28.35 -35.81 -12.12
CA THR A 103 -27.72 -37.12 -12.00
C THR A 103 -27.75 -37.67 -10.58
N THR A 104 -27.51 -36.84 -9.57
CA THR A 104 -27.43 -37.28 -8.17
C THR A 104 -28.76 -37.16 -7.44
N HIS A 105 -29.68 -36.32 -7.93
CA HIS A 105 -30.89 -35.87 -7.23
C HIS A 105 -30.63 -35.36 -5.80
N SER A 106 -29.39 -34.96 -5.50
CA SER A 106 -28.95 -34.56 -4.16
C SER A 106 -28.52 -33.10 -4.16
N THR A 107 -29.32 -32.26 -3.52
CA THR A 107 -29.04 -30.83 -3.31
C THR A 107 -27.72 -30.63 -2.58
N GLN A 108 -27.40 -31.47 -1.59
CA GLN A 108 -26.15 -31.40 -0.82
C GLN A 108 -24.90 -31.55 -1.70
N THR A 109 -24.95 -32.44 -2.70
CA THR A 109 -23.81 -32.65 -3.61
C THR A 109 -23.55 -31.44 -4.49
N VAL A 110 -24.61 -30.77 -4.96
CA VAL A 110 -24.51 -29.54 -5.74
C VAL A 110 -23.88 -28.43 -4.90
N PHE A 111 -24.37 -28.22 -3.67
CA PHE A 111 -23.81 -27.19 -2.77
C PHE A 111 -22.33 -27.38 -2.49
N LEU A 112 -21.91 -28.61 -2.16
CA LEU A 112 -20.49 -28.90 -1.90
C LEU A 112 -19.64 -28.53 -3.13
N PHE A 113 -20.12 -28.87 -4.32
CA PHE A 113 -19.43 -28.56 -5.57
C PHE A 113 -19.37 -27.06 -5.85
N SER A 114 -20.49 -26.33 -5.73
CA SER A 114 -20.53 -24.88 -5.93
C SER A 114 -19.62 -24.16 -4.92
N PHE A 115 -19.55 -24.63 -3.66
CA PHE A 115 -18.65 -24.07 -2.66
C PHE A 115 -17.17 -24.28 -3.02
N ILE A 116 -16.80 -25.49 -3.42
CA ILE A 116 -15.41 -25.81 -3.84
C ILE A 116 -15.02 -24.98 -5.06
N THR A 117 -15.88 -24.89 -6.07
CA THR A 117 -15.59 -24.12 -7.28
C THR A 117 -15.48 -22.62 -6.99
N MET A 118 -16.36 -22.06 -6.15
CA MET A 118 -16.26 -20.66 -5.70
C MET A 118 -14.96 -20.41 -4.93
N PHE A 119 -14.58 -21.31 -4.03
CA PHE A 119 -13.32 -21.20 -3.29
C PHE A 119 -12.10 -21.22 -4.24
N LEU A 120 -12.04 -22.17 -5.17
CA LEU A 120 -10.98 -22.24 -6.18
C LEU A 120 -10.92 -20.99 -7.06
N PHE A 121 -12.09 -20.45 -7.44
CA PHE A 121 -12.17 -19.22 -8.22
C PHE A 121 -11.64 -18.00 -7.46
N LEU A 122 -11.98 -17.87 -6.16
CA LEU A 122 -11.43 -16.81 -5.30
C LEU A 122 -9.91 -16.92 -5.18
N VAL A 123 -9.38 -18.13 -4.94
CA VAL A 123 -7.93 -18.38 -4.90
C VAL A 123 -7.26 -17.97 -6.22
N TRP A 124 -7.87 -18.31 -7.35
CA TRP A 124 -7.37 -17.94 -8.68
C TRP A 124 -7.39 -16.43 -8.93
N LEU A 125 -8.45 -15.73 -8.54
CA LEU A 125 -8.51 -14.26 -8.63
C LEU A 125 -7.42 -13.60 -7.77
N SER A 126 -7.22 -14.07 -6.54
CA SER A 126 -6.15 -13.58 -5.66
C SER A 126 -4.76 -13.81 -6.27
N TYR A 127 -4.54 -14.96 -6.93
CA TYR A 127 -3.28 -15.25 -7.60
C TYR A 127 -3.03 -14.33 -8.80
N LYS A 128 -4.05 -14.07 -9.63
CA LYS A 128 -3.93 -13.22 -10.82
C LYS A 128 -3.60 -11.77 -10.50
N ASN A 129 -4.19 -11.21 -9.46
CA ASN A 129 -3.97 -9.80 -9.10
C ASN A 129 -2.51 -9.53 -8.70
N LYS A 130 -1.89 -10.45 -7.95
CA LYS A 130 -0.48 -10.33 -7.54
C LYS A 130 0.50 -10.33 -8.72
N LYS A 131 0.20 -11.06 -9.80
CA LYS A 131 1.06 -11.12 -11.00
C LYS A 131 1.03 -9.81 -11.79
N LYS A 132 -0.13 -9.16 -11.88
CA LYS A 132 -0.27 -7.87 -12.58
C LYS A 132 0.51 -6.76 -11.88
N GLU A 133 0.41 -6.70 -10.56
CA GLU A 133 1.13 -5.73 -9.72
C GLU A 133 2.64 -5.80 -9.95
N TYR A 134 3.20 -7.02 -9.92
CA TYR A 134 4.62 -7.25 -10.18
C TYR A 134 5.07 -6.71 -11.56
N VAL A 135 4.31 -7.02 -12.62
CA VAL A 135 4.64 -6.58 -13.98
C VAL A 135 4.56 -5.05 -14.11
N LEU A 136 3.61 -4.42 -13.43
CA LEU A 136 3.49 -2.95 -13.41
C LEU A 136 4.66 -2.31 -12.66
N MET A 137 5.03 -2.82 -11.49
CA MET A 137 6.16 -2.32 -10.71
C MET A 137 7.48 -2.48 -11.47
N GLU A 138 7.69 -3.63 -12.12
CA GLU A 138 8.86 -3.86 -12.98
C GLU A 138 8.92 -2.87 -14.15
N LYS A 139 7.77 -2.56 -14.76
CA LYS A 139 7.69 -1.58 -15.84
C LYS A 139 8.05 -0.17 -15.35
N VAL A 140 7.46 0.27 -14.23
CA VAL A 140 7.77 1.60 -13.66
C VAL A 140 9.25 1.69 -13.24
N ALA A 141 9.80 0.62 -12.65
CA ALA A 141 11.21 0.58 -12.30
C ALA A 141 12.10 0.78 -13.54
N LYS A 142 11.83 0.06 -14.64
CA LYS A 142 12.55 0.21 -15.91
C LYS A 142 12.44 1.61 -16.49
N GLU A 143 11.26 2.21 -16.48
CA GLU A 143 11.04 3.59 -16.96
C GLU A 143 11.88 4.61 -16.18
N LEU A 144 12.16 4.33 -14.90
CA LEU A 144 12.90 5.21 -14.01
C LEU A 144 14.39 4.86 -13.89
N ASN A 145 14.86 3.83 -14.63
CA ASN A 145 16.20 3.25 -14.50
C ASN A 145 16.51 2.67 -13.11
N PHE A 146 15.49 2.11 -12.45
CA PHE A 146 15.60 1.31 -11.24
C PHE A 146 15.48 -0.18 -11.58
N SER A 147 16.11 -1.02 -10.78
CA SER A 147 15.81 -2.45 -10.70
C SER A 147 14.70 -2.68 -9.67
N TYR A 148 13.79 -3.61 -9.94
CA TYR A 148 12.72 -3.99 -9.03
C TYR A 148 12.85 -5.46 -8.62
N SER A 149 12.67 -5.72 -7.32
CA SER A 149 12.59 -7.05 -6.74
C SER A 149 11.36 -7.15 -5.84
N LYS A 150 10.61 -8.24 -5.98
CA LYS A 150 9.42 -8.49 -5.14
C LYS A 150 9.77 -8.65 -3.66
N THR A 151 10.92 -9.22 -3.38
CA THR A 151 11.43 -9.48 -2.02
C THR A 151 12.75 -8.76 -1.83
N GLY A 152 12.92 -8.13 -0.68
CA GLY A 152 14.18 -7.52 -0.27
C GLY A 152 14.93 -8.40 0.71
N ASP A 153 16.24 -8.19 0.79
CA ASP A 153 17.09 -8.77 1.83
C ASP A 153 17.00 -7.92 3.11
N LEU A 154 16.52 -8.53 4.20
CA LEU A 154 16.40 -7.90 5.50
C LEU A 154 17.78 -7.55 6.09
N ASP A 155 18.79 -8.41 5.86
CA ASP A 155 20.13 -8.25 6.44
C ASP A 155 20.88 -7.06 5.82
N SER A 156 20.45 -6.63 4.63
CA SER A 156 20.96 -5.42 3.96
C SER A 156 20.45 -4.10 4.56
N LEU A 157 19.41 -4.15 5.41
CA LEU A 157 18.84 -2.97 6.06
C LEU A 157 19.65 -2.65 7.32
N ARG A 158 19.90 -1.35 7.57
CA ARG A 158 20.67 -0.91 8.74
C ARG A 158 19.84 0.02 9.62
N GLY A 159 20.02 -0.09 10.93
CA GLY A 159 19.35 0.77 11.91
C GLY A 159 18.42 -0.04 12.81
N HIS A 160 18.22 0.49 14.02
CA HIS A 160 17.47 -0.21 15.07
C HIS A 160 16.01 -0.50 14.68
N LEU A 161 15.43 0.30 13.79
CA LEU A 161 14.07 0.11 13.25
C LEU A 161 13.81 -1.29 12.69
N PHE A 162 14.78 -1.85 11.98
CA PHE A 162 14.62 -3.13 11.31
C PHE A 162 14.83 -4.33 12.25
N ASN A 163 15.16 -4.06 13.51
CA ASN A 163 15.24 -5.05 14.59
C ASN A 163 14.00 -5.04 15.50
N ILE A 164 13.02 -4.17 15.22
CA ILE A 164 11.79 -4.09 16.00
C ILE A 164 10.76 -5.08 15.47
N GLY A 165 10.13 -5.82 16.40
CA GLY A 165 9.00 -6.71 16.13
C GLY A 165 9.37 -8.08 15.57
N GLU A 166 8.32 -8.84 15.25
CA GLU A 166 8.36 -10.20 14.72
C GLU A 166 7.83 -10.25 13.28
N ASP A 167 7.96 -11.39 12.59
CA ASP A 167 7.47 -11.58 11.21
C ASP A 167 7.94 -10.51 10.21
N ARG A 168 9.19 -10.05 10.39
CA ARG A 168 9.78 -8.98 9.59
C ARG A 168 9.92 -9.37 8.12
N LYS A 169 9.43 -8.53 7.21
CA LYS A 169 9.48 -8.75 5.76
C LYS A 169 9.79 -7.45 5.02
N VAL A 170 10.61 -7.59 3.98
CA VAL A 170 10.88 -6.52 3.00
C VAL A 170 10.30 -6.94 1.67
N GLU A 171 9.40 -6.12 1.13
CA GLU A 171 8.72 -6.37 -0.14
C GLU A 171 8.84 -5.16 -1.07
N ASN A 172 8.57 -5.37 -2.35
CA ASN A 172 8.49 -4.32 -3.38
C ASN A 172 9.71 -3.38 -3.40
N MET A 173 10.91 -3.96 -3.46
CA MET A 173 12.15 -3.21 -3.41
C MET A 173 12.54 -2.68 -4.79
N PHE A 174 12.59 -1.35 -4.92
CA PHE A 174 13.21 -0.63 -6.02
C PHE A 174 14.62 -0.24 -5.60
N CYS A 175 15.62 -0.57 -6.41
CA CYS A 175 17.02 -0.17 -6.21
C CYS A 175 17.49 0.62 -7.42
N GLY A 176 18.17 1.73 -7.19
CA GLY A 176 18.71 2.56 -8.24
C GLY A 176 19.72 3.56 -7.70
N SER A 177 20.03 4.57 -8.51
CA SER A 177 20.86 5.69 -8.11
C SER A 177 20.16 6.99 -8.41
N PHE A 178 20.30 7.97 -7.54
CA PHE A 178 19.71 9.28 -7.72
C PHE A 178 20.74 10.37 -7.39
N LYS A 179 21.04 11.24 -8.38
CA LYS A 179 22.10 12.27 -8.29
C LYS A 179 23.45 11.73 -7.78
N GLY A 180 23.79 10.50 -8.18
CA GLY A 180 25.02 9.81 -7.75
C GLY A 180 24.92 9.05 -6.43
N PHE A 181 23.84 9.22 -5.66
CA PHE A 181 23.64 8.50 -4.40
C PHE A 181 22.86 7.19 -4.62
N PRO A 182 23.25 6.08 -3.99
CA PRO A 182 22.43 4.86 -3.99
C PRO A 182 21.10 5.10 -3.29
N VAL A 183 20.00 4.71 -3.96
CA VAL A 183 18.65 4.88 -3.44
C VAL A 183 17.89 3.56 -3.50
N ARG A 184 17.17 3.26 -2.42
CA ARG A 184 16.25 2.12 -2.34
C ARG A 184 14.87 2.57 -1.89
N ILE A 185 13.82 2.04 -2.49
CA ILE A 185 12.44 2.23 -2.02
C ILE A 185 11.86 0.87 -1.76
N PHE A 186 11.30 0.63 -0.58
CA PHE A 186 10.80 -0.69 -0.22
C PHE A 186 9.70 -0.61 0.83
N ASP A 187 8.87 -1.64 0.84
CA ASP A 187 7.87 -1.87 1.87
C ASP A 187 8.45 -2.72 2.99
N TYR A 188 8.30 -2.28 4.23
CA TYR A 188 8.72 -2.99 5.42
C TYR A 188 7.50 -3.32 6.30
N LYS A 189 7.34 -4.62 6.58
CA LYS A 189 6.23 -5.17 7.38
C LYS A 189 6.80 -5.88 8.59
N PHE A 190 6.16 -5.70 9.74
CA PHE A 190 6.45 -6.47 10.95
C PHE A 190 5.21 -6.50 11.84
N LYS A 191 5.18 -7.39 12.82
CA LYS A 191 4.16 -7.42 13.87
C LYS A 191 4.79 -7.01 15.19
N LYS A 192 4.03 -6.30 16.00
CA LYS A 192 4.43 -5.97 17.36
C LYS A 192 3.34 -6.37 18.32
N HIS A 193 3.74 -7.09 19.36
CA HIS A 193 2.86 -7.43 20.45
C HIS A 193 2.59 -6.18 21.30
N LEU A 194 1.35 -5.69 21.28
CA LEU A 194 0.93 -4.54 22.09
C LEU A 194 -0.37 -4.89 22.82
N SER A 195 -0.32 -4.89 24.15
CA SER A 195 -1.50 -5.11 25.02
C SER A 195 -2.32 -6.33 24.60
N GLU A 196 -1.67 -7.50 24.55
CA GLU A 196 -2.27 -8.82 24.26
C GLU A 196 -2.70 -9.07 22.80
N ARG A 197 -2.40 -8.15 21.88
CA ARG A 197 -2.67 -8.34 20.45
C ARG A 197 -1.45 -8.03 19.59
N ASP A 198 -1.27 -8.84 18.56
CA ASP A 198 -0.28 -8.57 17.52
C ASP A 198 -0.83 -7.51 16.57
N ILE A 199 -0.20 -6.34 16.60
CA ILE A 199 -0.53 -5.24 15.71
C ILE A 199 0.40 -5.30 14.51
N PRO A 200 -0.12 -5.44 13.28
CA PRO A 200 0.70 -5.36 12.07
C PRO A 200 1.10 -3.90 11.82
N PHE A 201 2.39 -3.69 11.63
CA PHE A 201 2.99 -2.44 11.18
C PHE A 201 3.45 -2.61 9.74
N HIS A 202 3.24 -1.57 8.96
CA HIS A 202 3.63 -1.55 7.57
C HIS A 202 4.01 -0.11 7.18
N PHE A 203 5.20 0.03 6.63
CA PHE A 203 5.82 1.29 6.24
C PHE A 203 6.41 1.17 4.84
N THR A 204 6.41 2.26 4.09
CA THR A 204 7.19 2.37 2.85
C THR A 204 8.34 3.32 3.12
N PHE A 205 9.56 2.86 2.92
CA PHE A 205 10.77 3.66 3.11
C PHE A 205 11.39 4.05 1.79
N LEU A 206 11.81 5.31 1.69
CA LEU A 206 12.84 5.75 0.76
C LEU A 206 14.16 5.83 1.54
N GLU A 207 15.08 4.93 1.26
CA GLU A 207 16.44 4.92 1.79
C GLU A 207 17.39 5.58 0.79
N ILE A 208 18.23 6.48 1.28
CA ILE A 208 19.37 7.05 0.56
C ILE A 208 20.64 6.74 1.35
N THR A 209 21.64 6.18 0.67
CA THR A 209 22.98 6.00 1.24
C THR A 209 23.82 7.25 0.99
N ILE A 210 24.46 7.76 2.04
CA ILE A 210 25.31 8.94 2.02
C ILE A 210 26.72 8.57 2.49
N ASP A 211 27.75 9.18 1.90
CA ASP A 211 29.16 8.84 2.21
C ASP A 211 29.66 9.44 3.54
N VAL A 212 28.74 9.92 4.37
CA VAL A 212 29.02 10.66 5.61
C VAL A 212 28.28 9.98 6.75
N LYS A 213 28.99 9.73 7.85
CA LYS A 213 28.36 9.24 9.08
C LYS A 213 27.62 10.37 9.76
N VAL A 214 26.34 10.16 10.01
CA VAL A 214 25.46 11.08 10.74
C VAL A 214 25.08 10.49 12.09
N PRO A 215 24.86 11.32 13.12
CA PRO A 215 24.31 10.83 14.39
C PRO A 215 22.95 10.18 14.16
N GLU A 216 22.54 9.28 15.06
CA GLU A 216 21.20 8.70 14.96
C GLU A 216 20.14 9.74 15.36
N ILE A 217 19.19 9.97 14.46
CA ILE A 217 18.14 10.98 14.62
C ILE A 217 16.83 10.37 14.14
N VAL A 218 15.76 10.57 14.90
CA VAL A 218 14.40 10.27 14.48
C VAL A 218 13.58 11.55 14.55
N ILE A 219 13.05 11.97 13.40
CA ILE A 219 12.16 13.11 13.27
C ILE A 219 10.78 12.56 12.91
N SER A 220 9.93 12.42 13.92
CA SER A 220 8.59 11.84 13.78
C SER A 220 7.57 12.94 13.50
N SER A 221 6.79 12.82 12.43
CA SER A 221 5.65 13.72 12.18
C SER A 221 4.54 13.50 13.22
N LYS A 222 3.96 14.59 13.73
CA LYS A 222 2.80 14.58 14.63
C LYS A 222 1.46 14.56 13.89
N GLN A 223 1.44 14.64 12.56
CA GLN A 223 0.20 14.50 11.80
C GLN A 223 -0.38 13.08 11.97
N GLU A 224 -1.69 12.99 12.22
CA GLU A 224 -2.39 11.74 12.59
C GLU A 224 -2.11 10.57 11.66
N ALA A 225 -1.96 10.85 10.36
CA ALA A 225 -1.67 9.87 9.31
C ALA A 225 -0.30 9.16 9.45
N PHE A 226 0.57 9.60 10.36
CA PHE A 226 1.97 9.13 10.52
C PHE A 226 2.36 8.78 11.96
N THR A 227 1.38 8.70 12.85
CA THR A 227 1.58 8.35 14.26
C THR A 227 2.15 6.94 14.49
N SER A 228 2.18 6.09 13.46
CA SER A 228 2.74 4.74 13.55
C SER A 228 4.23 4.73 13.88
N ILE A 229 5.02 5.73 13.43
CA ILE A 229 6.43 5.87 13.85
C ILE A 229 6.53 6.41 15.27
N LEU A 230 5.68 7.38 15.65
CA LEU A 230 5.60 7.87 17.03
C LEU A 230 5.35 6.73 18.03
N LYS A 231 4.60 5.68 17.65
CA LYS A 231 4.35 4.51 18.53
C LYS A 231 5.58 3.64 18.79
N ILE A 232 6.63 3.77 17.98
CA ILE A 232 7.86 2.96 18.09
C ILE A 232 9.11 3.82 18.33
N GLU A 233 9.00 5.15 18.39
CA GLU A 233 10.16 6.04 18.49
C GLU A 233 10.99 5.84 19.76
N ASN A 234 10.37 5.42 20.87
CA ASN A 234 11.07 5.06 22.11
C ASN A 234 11.97 3.83 21.96
N GLU A 235 11.65 2.92 21.03
CA GLU A 235 12.45 1.73 20.75
C GLU A 235 13.56 2.04 19.73
N LEU A 236 13.35 3.04 18.89
CA LEU A 236 14.34 3.51 17.92
C LEU A 236 15.50 4.22 18.61
N ILE A 237 15.18 5.16 19.52
CA ILE A 237 16.15 5.88 20.31
C ILE A 237 15.63 5.92 21.75
N LYS A 238 16.31 5.17 22.62
CA LYS A 238 15.94 5.02 24.03
C LYS A 238 16.16 6.31 24.83
N ASN A 239 17.20 7.06 24.51
CA ASN A 239 17.67 8.19 25.31
C ASN A 239 17.98 9.40 24.41
N GLY A 240 17.43 10.57 24.74
CA GLY A 240 17.69 11.83 24.05
C GLY A 240 16.47 12.35 23.28
N VAL A 241 15.86 13.40 23.82
CA VAL A 241 14.76 14.14 23.17
C VAL A 241 15.21 15.59 23.04
N ILE A 242 14.88 16.21 21.90
CA ILE A 242 15.04 17.66 21.71
C ILE A 242 13.67 18.30 21.86
N ASP A 243 13.33 18.69 23.09
CA ASP A 243 12.01 19.26 23.41
C ASP A 243 11.84 20.69 22.90
N THR A 244 12.95 21.42 22.71
CA THR A 244 12.96 22.83 22.31
C THR A 244 13.83 23.03 21.07
N LEU A 245 13.21 22.98 19.89
CA LEU A 245 13.78 23.52 18.64
C LEU A 245 13.25 24.93 18.42
N GLU A 246 13.96 25.72 17.62
CA GLU A 246 13.57 27.11 17.36
C GLU A 246 12.19 27.20 16.68
N GLY A 247 11.44 28.25 17.02
CA GLY A 247 10.11 28.51 16.44
C GLY A 247 9.03 27.53 16.90
N ASP A 248 8.20 27.09 15.97
CA ASP A 248 7.05 26.22 16.20
C ASP A 248 7.23 24.79 15.67
N PHE A 249 8.47 24.40 15.32
CA PHE A 249 8.79 23.09 14.77
C PHE A 249 8.31 21.92 15.65
N SER A 250 8.41 22.07 16.98
CA SER A 250 7.95 21.08 17.95
C SER A 250 6.42 20.88 17.95
N LYS A 251 5.63 21.76 17.32
CA LYS A 251 4.19 21.54 17.09
C LYS A 251 3.94 20.51 16.00
N PHE A 252 4.81 20.43 15.00
CA PHE A 252 4.65 19.58 13.83
C PHE A 252 5.43 18.27 13.93
N PHE A 253 6.59 18.29 14.61
CA PHE A 253 7.49 17.15 14.69
C PHE A 253 7.93 16.86 16.13
N SER A 254 8.23 15.59 16.40
CA SER A 254 8.98 15.11 17.56
C SER A 254 10.40 14.77 17.11
N VAL A 255 11.43 15.20 17.84
CA VAL A 255 12.83 14.90 17.49
C VAL A 255 13.49 14.13 18.62
N LYS A 256 13.97 12.95 18.27
CA LYS A 256 14.82 12.12 19.12
C LYS A 256 16.19 11.97 18.51
N VAL A 257 17.17 11.86 19.38
CA VAL A 257 18.59 11.89 19.00
C VAL A 257 19.37 10.99 19.93
N GLU A 258 20.42 10.37 19.42
CA GLU A 258 21.42 9.68 20.22
C GLU A 258 21.91 10.54 21.40
N ALA A 259 22.12 9.92 22.56
CA ALA A 259 22.55 10.63 23.76
C ALA A 259 23.89 11.36 23.54
N GLY A 260 23.92 12.67 23.84
CA GLY A 260 25.11 13.50 23.69
C GLY A 260 25.29 14.13 22.31
N LYS A 261 24.36 13.89 21.36
CA LYS A 261 24.40 14.41 19.99
C LYS A 261 23.44 15.57 19.71
N GLN A 262 22.86 16.17 20.75
CA GLN A 262 21.85 17.22 20.62
C GLN A 262 22.38 18.46 19.87
N THR A 263 23.65 18.82 20.08
CA THR A 263 24.26 20.01 19.47
C THR A 263 24.45 19.81 17.97
N GLU A 264 24.97 18.65 17.56
CA GLU A 264 25.15 18.28 16.16
C GLU A 264 23.79 18.27 15.43
N VAL A 265 22.74 17.75 16.06
CA VAL A 265 21.40 17.76 15.47
C VAL A 265 20.84 19.16 15.29
N ARG A 266 21.10 20.09 16.23
CA ARG A 266 20.71 21.50 16.05
C ARG A 266 21.42 22.17 14.88
N GLN A 267 22.64 21.74 14.56
CA GLN A 267 23.36 22.22 13.37
C GLN A 267 22.79 21.63 12.08
N ILE A 268 22.30 20.38 12.11
CA ILE A 268 21.60 19.75 10.98
C ILE A 268 20.24 20.42 10.74
N LEU A 269 19.48 20.65 11.81
CA LEU A 269 18.14 21.24 11.77
C LEU A 269 18.22 22.77 11.77
N THR A 270 18.82 23.33 10.72
CA THR A 270 18.83 24.77 10.50
C THR A 270 17.40 25.30 10.31
N PRO A 271 17.14 26.60 10.59
CA PRO A 271 15.82 27.21 10.37
C PRO A 271 15.24 26.95 8.97
N ASP A 272 16.07 27.03 7.92
CA ASP A 272 15.65 26.78 6.55
C ASP A 272 15.17 25.33 6.33
N ILE A 273 15.85 24.34 6.94
CA ILE A 273 15.45 22.94 6.86
C ILE A 273 14.16 22.74 7.65
N MET A 274 14.06 23.30 8.85
CA MET A 274 12.85 23.19 9.68
C MET A 274 11.62 23.75 8.98
N VAL A 275 11.71 24.94 8.40
CA VAL A 275 10.62 25.57 7.61
C VAL A 275 10.26 24.69 6.42
N TYR A 276 11.25 24.18 5.69
CA TYR A 276 10.98 23.29 4.57
C TYR A 276 10.23 22.03 4.98
N LEU A 277 10.63 21.40 6.09
CA LEU A 277 9.99 20.21 6.61
C LEU A 277 8.52 20.47 6.98
N ILE A 278 8.23 21.62 7.61
CA ILE A 278 6.86 22.04 7.95
C ILE A 278 6.04 22.28 6.68
N ASP A 279 6.57 23.01 5.70
CA ASP A 279 5.79 23.47 4.54
C ASP A 279 5.56 22.40 3.47
N LYS A 280 6.57 21.54 3.23
CA LYS A 280 6.60 20.65 2.07
C LYS A 280 6.45 19.18 2.41
N THR A 281 6.87 18.80 3.61
CA THR A 281 6.84 17.41 4.06
C THR A 281 6.28 17.25 5.48
N PRO A 282 5.18 17.93 5.86
CA PRO A 282 4.65 17.84 7.22
C PRO A 282 4.17 16.43 7.57
N SER A 283 3.94 15.62 6.53
CA SER A 283 3.50 14.24 6.60
C SER A 283 4.66 13.24 6.63
N PHE A 284 5.92 13.62 6.39
CA PHE A 284 6.99 12.62 6.36
C PHE A 284 7.63 12.48 7.73
N SER A 285 8.05 11.26 8.06
CA SER A 285 8.97 11.04 9.18
C SER A 285 10.33 10.68 8.63
N PHE A 286 11.38 11.07 9.33
CA PHE A 286 12.75 10.94 8.86
C PHE A 286 13.58 10.18 9.87
N LEU A 287 14.43 9.29 9.40
CA LEU A 287 15.35 8.54 10.25
C LEU A 287 16.76 8.63 9.69
N PHE A 288 17.72 8.88 10.56
CA PHE A 288 19.14 8.91 10.24
C PHE A 288 19.80 7.80 11.04
N PHE A 289 20.49 6.90 10.35
CA PHE A 289 21.22 5.79 10.97
C PHE A 289 22.54 5.59 10.24
N ASN A 290 23.66 5.95 10.87
CA ASN A 290 25.01 5.83 10.33
C ASN A 290 25.19 6.54 8.99
N ASP A 291 25.25 5.80 7.88
CA ASP A 291 25.45 6.26 6.51
C ASP A 291 24.15 6.27 5.71
N LYS A 292 23.00 6.18 6.38
CA LYS A 292 21.70 6.05 5.74
C LYS A 292 20.69 7.07 6.25
N PHE A 293 19.97 7.61 5.29
CA PHE A 293 18.84 8.50 5.51
C PHE A 293 17.57 7.84 4.99
N TYR A 294 16.59 7.65 5.87
CA TYR A 294 15.30 7.06 5.57
C TYR A 294 14.22 8.11 5.64
N ILE A 295 13.36 8.13 4.63
CA ILE A 295 12.11 8.87 4.64
C ILE A 295 11.00 7.84 4.73
N CYS A 296 10.26 7.87 5.84
CA CYS A 296 9.04 7.10 5.94
C CYS A 296 7.94 7.83 5.18
N LEU A 297 7.52 7.19 4.10
CA LEU A 297 6.39 7.62 3.31
C LEU A 297 5.11 7.07 3.93
N LYS A 298 3.97 7.72 3.62
CA LYS A 298 2.67 7.19 4.06
C LYS A 298 2.58 5.81 3.46
N ASN A 299 2.21 4.84 4.29
CA ASN A 299 2.05 3.49 3.81
C ASN A 299 1.04 3.50 2.66
N PHE A 300 1.53 3.11 1.48
CA PHE A 300 0.73 2.87 0.28
C PHE A 300 -0.47 2.00 0.68
N TYR A 301 -0.26 0.98 1.52
CA TYR A 301 -1.28 0.00 1.87
C TYR A 301 -2.40 0.47 2.81
N SER A 302 -2.17 1.50 3.63
CA SER A 302 -3.27 2.07 4.45
C SER A 302 -4.24 2.91 3.61
N ASP A 303 -3.77 3.46 2.48
CA ASP A 303 -4.61 4.13 1.49
C ASP A 303 -5.05 3.19 0.35
N ILE A 304 -4.45 2.00 0.16
CA ILE A 304 -4.77 1.01 -0.91
C ILE A 304 -6.13 0.34 -0.80
N ASN A 305 -6.88 0.56 0.28
CA ASN A 305 -8.30 0.31 0.11
C ASN A 305 -8.83 1.12 -1.10
N ALA A 306 -8.24 2.29 -1.43
CA ALA A 306 -8.55 3.29 -2.49
C ALA A 306 -8.14 3.00 -3.93
N ASP A 307 -6.90 2.60 -4.22
CA ASP A 307 -6.49 2.54 -5.62
C ASP A 307 -5.19 1.76 -5.77
N TYR A 308 -5.25 0.61 -6.45
CA TYR A 308 -4.12 -0.32 -6.61
C TYR A 308 -3.16 0.12 -7.74
N SER A 309 -3.22 1.37 -8.18
CA SER A 309 -2.17 1.91 -9.04
C SER A 309 -1.13 2.56 -8.15
N PHE A 310 0.02 1.90 -8.02
CA PHE A 310 1.27 2.61 -7.85
C PHE A 310 1.39 3.50 -9.09
N SER A 311 0.80 4.69 -9.03
CA SER A 311 0.86 5.59 -10.16
C SER A 311 2.31 6.02 -10.26
N HIS A 312 2.85 5.89 -11.46
CA HIS A 312 4.15 6.45 -11.84
C HIS A 312 4.30 7.88 -11.26
N ASP A 313 3.21 8.66 -11.33
CA ASP A 313 3.11 10.02 -10.79
C ASP A 313 3.29 10.11 -9.27
N TRP A 314 2.69 9.21 -8.47
CA TRP A 314 2.88 9.20 -7.02
C TRP A 314 4.34 8.94 -6.68
N PHE A 315 4.95 7.94 -7.33
CA PHE A 315 6.34 7.60 -7.08
C PHE A 315 7.27 8.75 -7.47
N LEU A 316 7.04 9.35 -8.63
CA LEU A 316 7.77 10.54 -9.06
C LEU A 316 7.59 11.69 -8.07
N GLU A 317 6.37 12.01 -7.65
CA GLU A 317 6.09 13.08 -6.69
C GLU A 317 6.85 12.86 -5.37
N LYS A 318 6.84 11.62 -4.83
CA LYS A 318 7.54 11.31 -3.57
C LYS A 318 9.04 11.36 -3.74
N ILE A 319 9.58 10.83 -4.83
CA ILE A 319 10.99 10.97 -5.14
C ILE A 319 11.32 12.47 -5.24
N GLU A 320 10.66 13.24 -6.10
CA GLU A 320 10.90 14.67 -6.35
C GLU A 320 10.91 15.51 -5.07
N ARG A 321 9.90 15.35 -4.20
CA ARG A 321 9.89 16.02 -2.90
C ARG A 321 11.09 15.65 -2.04
N SER A 322 11.45 14.38 -2.04
CA SER A 322 12.63 13.89 -1.34
C SER A 322 13.93 14.42 -1.97
N GLN A 323 14.00 14.57 -3.30
CA GLN A 323 15.17 15.11 -4.00
C GLN A 323 15.52 16.51 -3.52
N TYR A 324 14.50 17.36 -3.35
CA TYR A 324 14.72 18.72 -2.90
C TYR A 324 15.26 18.71 -1.46
N LEU A 325 14.65 17.93 -0.58
CA LEU A 325 15.13 17.78 0.80
C LEU A 325 16.59 17.33 0.84
N ILE A 326 16.92 16.26 0.11
CA ILE A 326 18.27 15.72 -0.01
C ILE A 326 19.25 16.80 -0.50
N SER A 327 18.87 17.59 -1.51
CA SER A 327 19.73 18.63 -2.06
C SER A 327 20.04 19.77 -1.08
N LYS A 328 19.17 20.00 -0.09
CA LYS A 328 19.39 20.98 0.99
C LYS A 328 20.14 20.37 2.16
N LEU A 329 19.88 19.11 2.45
CA LEU A 329 20.41 18.42 3.62
C LEU A 329 21.85 17.96 3.42
N ILE A 330 22.20 17.38 2.26
CA ILE A 330 23.54 16.85 1.99
C ILE A 330 24.66 17.88 2.23
N PRO A 331 24.57 19.13 1.72
CA PRO A 331 25.61 20.13 1.97
C PRO A 331 25.80 20.44 3.47
N VAL A 332 24.73 20.38 4.26
CA VAL A 332 24.78 20.58 5.72
C VAL A 332 25.45 19.39 6.39
N LEU A 333 25.10 18.17 5.99
CA LEU A 333 25.72 16.95 6.54
C LEU A 333 27.21 16.88 6.23
N ILE A 334 27.63 17.23 5.01
CA ILE A 334 29.04 17.28 4.62
C ILE A 334 29.81 18.29 5.48
N ARG A 335 29.24 19.48 5.72
CA ARG A 335 29.89 20.54 6.52
C ARG A 335 30.10 20.15 7.98
N ILE A 336 29.20 19.37 8.56
CA ILE A 336 29.28 18.99 9.98
C ILE A 336 30.34 17.89 10.19
N ASN A 337 30.66 17.12 9.14
CA ASN A 337 31.62 16.03 9.21
C ASN A 337 33.01 16.38 8.62
N SER A 338 33.18 17.60 8.10
CA SER A 338 34.46 18.18 7.66
C SER A 338 35.07 19.01 8.76
#